data_AF-A0A7C5KR29-F1
#
_entry.id   AF-A0A7C5KR29-F1
#
_cell.length_a   1.000
_cell.length_b   1.000
_cell.length_c   1.000
_cell.angle_alpha   90.00
_cell.angle_beta   90.00
_cell.angle_gamma   90.00
#
_symmetry.space_group_name_H-M   'P 1'
#
loop_
_entity.id
_entity.type
_entity.pdbx_description
1 polymer ?
#
loop_
_entity_poly.entity_id
_entity_poly.type
_entity_poly.pdbx_seq_one_letter_code
_entity_poly.pdbx_strand_id
1 'polypeptide(L)'
;AVINRVISAVRPGVGAIVPVHNGREGNPVLWQRRYFDALMALDEDCGGRGLFKSHDVRPLRIEVGSDAIFADFDTPEELTSA
;
A
#
# COMPACT_ATOMS: atom_id res chain seq x y z
N ALA A 1 -11.66 0.19 9.34
CA ALA A 1 -10.90 1.24 10.04
C ALA A 1 -9.65 1.70 9.24
N VAL A 2 -8.80 0.77 8.78
CA VAL A 2 -7.58 1.08 8.01
C VAL A 2 -7.85 1.90 6.74
N ILE A 3 -8.83 1.52 5.92
CA ILE A 3 -9.15 2.26 4.67
C ILE A 3 -9.43 3.75 4.96
N ASN A 4 -10.32 4.04 5.91
CA ASN A 4 -10.62 5.42 6.30
C ASN A 4 -9.39 6.16 6.83
N ARG A 5 -8.50 5.45 7.55
CA ARG A 5 -7.24 6.02 8.05
C ARG A 5 -6.29 6.39 6.89
N VAL A 6 -6.13 5.51 5.91
CA VAL A 6 -5.34 5.78 4.69
C VAL A 6 -5.92 6.97 3.90
N ILE A 7 -7.24 7.01 3.71
CA ILE A 7 -7.92 8.13 3.03
C ILE A 7 -7.72 9.45 3.79
N SER A 8 -7.86 9.43 5.12
CA SER A 8 -7.72 10.64 5.95
C SER A 8 -6.31 11.26 5.91
N ALA A 9 -5.30 10.51 5.49
CA ALA A 9 -3.91 10.97 5.40
C ALA A 9 -3.56 11.64 4.06
N VAL A 10 -4.51 11.72 3.13
CA VAL A 10 -4.35 12.40 1.83
C VAL A 10 -4.12 13.89 2.05
N ARG A 11 -3.07 14.40 1.41
CA ARG A 11 -2.71 15.82 1.43
C ARG A 11 -1.85 16.20 0.23
N PRO A 12 -1.77 17.50 -0.11
CA PRO A 12 -0.95 17.97 -1.23
C PRO A 12 0.51 17.53 -1.12
N GLY A 13 1.15 17.29 -2.27
CA GLY A 13 2.55 16.90 -2.36
C GLY A 13 2.85 15.41 -2.09
N VAL A 14 1.95 14.67 -1.43
CA VAL A 14 2.16 13.25 -1.15
C VAL A 14 1.71 12.39 -2.31
N GLY A 15 2.62 11.55 -2.81
CA GLY A 15 2.41 10.75 -4.01
C GLY A 15 1.76 9.39 -3.76
N ALA A 16 2.01 8.81 -2.59
CA ALA A 16 1.41 7.56 -2.15
C ALA A 16 1.26 7.54 -0.63
N ILE A 17 0.36 6.72 -0.11
CA ILE A 17 0.16 6.50 1.33
C ILE A 17 0.23 5.00 1.59
N VAL A 18 1.11 4.61 2.50
CA VAL A 18 1.40 3.21 2.84
C VAL A 18 1.09 3.01 4.32
N PRO A 19 0.19 2.09 4.69
CA PRO A 19 -0.02 1.75 6.08
C PRO A 19 1.17 0.93 6.61
N VAL A 20 1.52 1.17 7.86
CA VAL A 20 2.59 0.50 8.59
C VAL A 20 2.03 -0.02 9.91
N HIS A 21 2.39 -1.25 10.28
CA HIS A 21 2.12 -1.79 11.60
C HIS A 21 3.39 -2.46 12.14
N ASN A 22 3.84 -2.06 13.33
CA ASN A 22 5.05 -2.59 13.96
C ASN A 22 6.29 -2.51 13.03
N GLY A 23 6.44 -1.40 12.31
CA GLY A 23 7.56 -1.16 11.41
C GLY A 23 7.50 -1.91 10.07
N ARG A 24 6.45 -2.71 9.81
CA ARG A 24 6.25 -3.41 8.54
C ARG A 24 5.18 -2.71 7.70
N GLU A 25 5.50 -2.47 6.43
CA GLU A 25 4.56 -1.92 5.44
C GLU A 25 3.55 -2.99 4.99
N GLY A 26 2.30 -2.59 4.75
CA GLY A 26 1.25 -3.47 4.28
C GLY A 26 0.29 -2.78 3.31
N ASN A 27 -0.85 -3.43 3.09
CA ASN A 27 -1.94 -2.97 2.22
C ASN A 27 -3.12 -2.41 3.02
N PRO A 28 -3.98 -1.57 2.42
CA PRO A 28 -3.93 -1.06 1.04
C PRO A 28 -3.02 0.16 0.89
N VAL A 29 -2.26 0.21 -0.21
CA VAL A 29 -1.51 1.41 -0.63
C VAL A 29 -2.42 2.33 -1.45
N LEU A 30 -2.52 3.60 -1.06
CA LEU A 30 -3.23 4.62 -1.84
C LEU A 30 -2.25 5.35 -2.73
N TRP A 31 -2.55 5.41 -4.04
CA TRP A 31 -1.74 6.10 -5.04
C TRP A 31 -2.44 7.34 -5.57
N GLN A 32 -1.69 8.42 -5.76
CA GLN A 32 -2.21 9.57 -6.53
C GLN A 32 -2.39 9.20 -7.99
N ARG A 33 -3.45 9.74 -8.63
CA ARG A 33 -3.80 9.45 -10.02
C ARG A 33 -2.65 9.62 -11.02
N ARG A 34 -1.74 10.58 -10.79
CA ARG A 34 -0.57 10.83 -11.65
C ARG A 34 0.38 9.64 -11.80
N TYR A 35 0.31 8.64 -10.92
CA TYR A 35 1.12 7.42 -11.00
C TYR A 35 0.39 6.26 -11.69
N PHE A 36 -0.85 6.44 -12.15
CA PHE A 36 -1.61 5.36 -12.77
C PHE A 36 -0.95 4.85 -14.05
N ASP A 37 -0.43 5.73 -14.91
CA ASP A 37 0.27 5.30 -16.13
C ASP A 37 1.52 4.48 -15.79
N ALA A 38 2.27 4.88 -14.77
CA ALA A 38 3.44 4.14 -14.30
C ALA A 38 3.06 2.80 -13.66
N LEU A 39 1.93 2.73 -12.93
CA LEU A 39 1.40 1.48 -12.37
C LEU A 39 0.93 0.52 -13.46
N MET A 40 0.27 1.02 -14.50
CA MET A 40 -0.22 0.21 -15.62
C MET A 40 0.89 -0.32 -16.52
N ALA A 41 2.05 0.35 -16.54
CA ALA A 41 3.23 -0.06 -17.31
C ALA A 41 4.12 -1.09 -16.58
N LEU A 42 3.73 -1.57 -15.39
CA LEU A 42 4.48 -2.59 -14.67
C LEU A 42 4.24 -3.96 -15.31
N ASP A 43 5.31 -4.58 -15.80
CA ASP A 43 5.28 -5.96 -16.36
C ASP A 43 5.42 -7.04 -15.28
N GLU A 44 5.86 -6.69 -14.07
CA GLU A 44 6.21 -7.64 -13.02
C GLU A 44 5.08 -7.84 -11.99
N ASP A 45 4.98 -9.07 -11.49
CA ASP A 45 4.12 -9.49 -10.38
C ASP A 45 4.50 -8.85 -9.02
N CYS A 46 5.52 -8.00 -9.00
CA CYS A 46 5.93 -7.25 -7.81
C CYS A 46 4.98 -6.09 -7.45
N GLY A 47 4.05 -5.75 -8.35
CA GLY A 47 3.06 -4.69 -8.16
C GLY A 47 3.66 -3.30 -7.93
N GLY A 48 2.85 -2.37 -7.40
CA GLY A 48 3.23 -0.96 -7.24
C GLY A 48 4.45 -0.67 -6.35
N ARG A 49 4.93 -1.64 -5.56
CA ARG A 49 6.12 -1.48 -4.70
C ARG A 49 7.37 -1.12 -5.49
N GLY A 50 7.50 -1.59 -6.74
CA GLY A 50 8.61 -1.24 -7.62
C GLY A 50 8.71 0.26 -7.92
N LEU A 51 7.58 0.98 -7.94
CA LEU A 51 7.55 2.42 -8.22
C LEU A 51 8.19 3.27 -7.13
N PHE A 52 8.28 2.76 -5.89
CA PHE A 52 9.02 3.46 -4.83
C PHE A 52 10.53 3.49 -5.08
N LYS A 53 11.05 2.56 -5.89
CA LYS A 53 12.47 2.50 -6.24
C LYS A 53 12.78 3.26 -7.53
N SER A 54 11.86 3.25 -8.50
CA SER A 54 12.10 3.79 -9.85
C SER A 54 11.66 5.24 -10.05
N HIS A 55 10.78 5.76 -9.19
CA HIS A 55 10.26 7.13 -9.28
C HIS A 55 10.60 7.94 -8.02
N ASP A 56 10.64 9.27 -8.11
CA ASP A 56 10.67 10.19 -6.96
C ASP A 56 9.29 10.22 -6.25
N VAL A 57 8.70 9.05 -6.04
CA VAL A 57 7.52 8.87 -5.21
C VAL A 57 8.00 8.95 -3.77
N ARG A 58 7.56 9.98 -3.06
CA ARG A 58 7.72 10.06 -1.60
C ARG A 58 6.44 9.53 -0.95
N PRO A 59 6.40 8.24 -0.52
CA PRO A 59 5.25 7.72 0.19
C PRO A 59 5.17 8.34 1.58
N LEU A 60 3.96 8.71 2.01
CA LEU A 60 3.69 8.86 3.43
C LEU A 60 3.45 7.48 4.03
N ARG A 61 4.27 7.11 5.00
CA ARG A 61 4.00 5.98 5.88
C ARG A 61 3.13 6.42 7.05
N ILE A 62 2.03 5.71 7.30
CA ILE A 62 1.16 5.96 8.44
C ILE A 62 1.07 4.74 9.33
N GLU A 63 1.31 4.92 10.63
CA GLU A 63 1.08 3.84 11.58
C GLU A 63 -0.43 3.57 11.68
N VAL A 64 -0.79 2.30 11.60
CA VAL A 64 -2.13 1.79 11.85
C VAL A 64 -2.06 0.78 13.01
N GLY A 65 -3.09 0.76 13.85
CA GLY A 65 -3.15 -0.14 15.02
C GLY A 65 -3.69 -1.53 14.70
N SER A 66 -3.60 -2.00 13.45
CA SER A 66 -4.19 -3.27 13.01
C SER A 66 -3.26 -3.98 12.05
N ASP A 67 -3.04 -5.26 12.33
CA ASP A 67 -2.28 -6.23 11.53
C ASP A 67 -3.04 -6.74 10.29
N ALA A 68 -4.33 -6.42 10.16
CA ALA A 68 -5.16 -6.72 8.98
C ALA A 68 -4.56 -6.18 7.67
N ILE A 69 -3.59 -5.26 7.74
CA ILE A 69 -2.84 -4.79 6.57
C ILE A 69 -1.90 -5.84 5.96
N PHE A 70 -1.66 -6.94 6.67
CA PHE A 70 -0.83 -8.05 6.24
C PHE A 70 -1.64 -9.28 5.81
N ALA A 71 -2.97 -9.22 5.92
CA ALA A 71 -3.82 -10.34 5.54
C ALA A 71 -3.74 -10.54 4.02
N ASP A 72 -3.22 -11.70 3.63
CA ASP A 72 -3.15 -12.19 2.25
C ASP A 72 -3.62 -13.64 2.26
N PHE A 73 -4.35 -14.07 1.24
CA PHE A 73 -5.03 -15.37 1.19
C PHE A 73 -4.79 -16.01 -0.18
N ASP A 74 -3.54 -16.38 -0.42
CA ASP A 74 -3.05 -17.01 -1.65
C ASP A 74 -3.44 -18.50 -1.72
N THR A 75 -3.67 -19.15 -0.57
CA THR A 75 -4.07 -20.57 -0.52
C THR A 75 -5.36 -20.83 0.27
N PRO A 76 -6.11 -21.91 -0.04
CA PRO A 76 -7.30 -22.29 0.71
C PRO A 76 -7.05 -22.53 2.21
N GLU A 77 -5.86 -22.99 2.56
CA GLU A 77 -5.48 -23.27 3.96
C GLU A 77 -5.40 -21.98 4.78
N GLU A 78 -4.96 -20.88 4.19
CA GLU A 78 -4.81 -19.58 4.87
C GLU A 78 -6.16 -19.03 5.33
N LEU A 79 -7.23 -19.26 4.57
CA LEU A 79 -8.60 -18.90 4.92
C LEU A 79 -9.10 -19.61 6.19
N THR A 80 -8.64 -20.82 6.46
CA THR A 80 -9.06 -21.59 7.65
C THR A 80 -8.32 -21.20 8.93
N SER A 81 -7.21 -20.47 8.79
CA SER A 81 -6.35 -20.04 9.90
C SER A 81 -6.62 -18.61 10.39
N ALA A 82 -7.57 -17.92 9.76
CA ALA A 82 -7.97 -16.53 10.03
C ALA A 82 -8.98 -16.39 11.19
#